data_AF-A0A2E4MEQ2-F1
#
_entry.id   AF-A0A2E4MEQ2-F1
#
_cell.length_a   1.000
_cell.length_b   1.000
_cell.length_c   1.000
_cell.angle_alpha   90.00
_cell.angle_beta   90.00
_cell.angle_gamma   90.00
#
_symmetry.space_group_name_H-M   'P 1'
#
loop_
_entity.id
_entity.type
_entity.pdbx_description
1 polymer ?
#
loop_
_entity_poly.entity_id
_entity_poly.type
_entity_poly.pdbx_seq_one_letter_code
_entity_poly.pdbx_strand_id
1 'polypeptide(L)'
;MLAFINKNLEDIRKMISLFYGPRYNRKELAECFHNWRKSVGRDPIEKDNIIFDGSRSQNSVFSKQWRWVMVQAVLWLIISFKFRFSPVINLMAFFTILNQFINNILIISKDKRQMFNTIITQEILSTKSFSLLLWETLDGLDSENNDSVNIDKMDYAPDCEWTDISLKLVHNKFDKSLPLIQINIGHESSELFHPSLLGLVNSSDIKKQNSSLMILKLFGRHNNFIFDGHNSQKKSIEKKIQALVKTIIIYFGDRDISPIVQNEITGSWDCFINIIDTTDSWYQIEKERDQDINNLLLEWVPLEDELERVDQAAESYKMKGYEW
;
A
#
# COMPACT_ATOMS: atom_id res chain seq x y z
N MET A 1 34.42 -0.72 -25.88
CA MET A 1 33.71 -0.45 -27.14
C MET A 1 32.54 -1.42 -27.34
N LEU A 2 32.74 -2.75 -27.31
CA LEU A 2 31.65 -3.76 -27.37
C LEU A 2 30.61 -3.62 -26.24
N ALA A 3 31.03 -3.42 -25.00
CA ALA A 3 30.10 -3.19 -23.88
C ALA A 3 29.26 -1.90 -24.02
N PHE A 4 29.82 -0.87 -24.64
CA PHE A 4 29.13 0.39 -24.92
C PHE A 4 28.10 0.24 -26.05
N ILE A 5 28.45 -0.51 -27.10
CA ILE A 5 27.54 -0.84 -28.21
C ILE A 5 26.39 -1.73 -27.71
N ASN A 6 26.68 -2.74 -26.89
CA ASN A 6 25.65 -3.60 -26.29
C ASN A 6 24.68 -2.82 -25.40
N LYS A 7 25.20 -1.92 -24.55
CA LYS A 7 24.36 -1.05 -23.71
C LYS A 7 23.45 -0.17 -24.56
N ASN A 8 23.97 0.46 -25.61
CA ASN A 8 23.16 1.31 -26.50
C ASN A 8 22.10 0.51 -27.28
N LEU A 9 22.41 -0.72 -27.71
CA LEU A 9 21.43 -1.60 -28.36
C LEU A 9 20.33 -2.04 -27.39
N GLU A 10 20.69 -2.29 -26.13
CA GLU A 10 19.74 -2.64 -25.07
C GLU A 10 18.84 -1.45 -24.72
N ASP A 11 19.38 -0.24 -24.64
CA ASP A 11 18.63 1.00 -24.43
C ASP A 11 17.69 1.30 -25.61
N ILE A 12 18.12 1.05 -26.85
CA ILE A 12 17.28 1.15 -28.05
C ILE A 12 16.15 0.10 -28.01
N ARG A 13 16.47 -1.15 -27.63
CA ARG A 13 15.47 -2.22 -27.51
C ARG A 13 14.44 -1.91 -26.43
N LYS A 14 14.88 -1.36 -25.29
CA LYS A 14 14.04 -0.85 -24.20
C LYS A 14 13.18 0.34 -24.63
N MET A 15 13.71 1.24 -25.46
CA MET A 15 12.90 2.31 -26.03
C MET A 15 11.85 1.78 -27.00
N ILE A 16 12.18 0.82 -27.85
CA ILE A 16 11.23 0.22 -28.80
C ILE A 16 10.12 -0.52 -28.05
N SER A 17 10.43 -1.25 -26.97
CA SER A 17 9.43 -1.96 -26.17
C SER A 17 8.43 -1.04 -25.47
N LEU A 18 8.71 0.26 -25.31
CA LEU A 18 7.73 1.25 -24.81
C LEU A 18 6.61 1.58 -25.82
N PHE A 19 6.81 1.24 -27.10
CA PHE A 19 5.83 1.48 -28.16
C PHE A 19 5.10 0.21 -28.60
N TYR A 20 5.63 -0.98 -28.28
CA TYR A 20 5.09 -2.27 -28.70
C TYR A 20 4.86 -3.21 -27.50
N GLY A 21 3.71 -3.89 -27.48
CA GLY A 21 3.35 -4.88 -26.45
C GLY A 21 2.02 -4.60 -25.75
N PRO A 22 1.63 -5.45 -24.78
CA PRO A 22 0.34 -5.35 -24.10
C PRO A 22 0.22 -4.06 -23.29
N ARG A 23 -0.96 -3.44 -23.32
CA ARG A 23 -1.25 -2.27 -22.47
C ARG A 23 -2.08 -2.74 -21.30
N TYR A 24 -1.72 -2.25 -20.14
CA TYR A 24 -2.37 -2.56 -18.88
C TYR A 24 -3.23 -1.40 -18.43
N ASN A 25 -4.35 -1.71 -17.79
CA ASN A 25 -5.15 -0.70 -17.12
C ASN A 25 -4.48 -0.31 -15.79
N ARG A 26 -4.98 0.75 -15.14
CA ARG A 26 -4.41 1.23 -13.88
C ARG A 26 -4.50 0.19 -12.75
N LYS A 27 -5.56 -0.61 -12.71
CA LYS A 27 -5.78 -1.64 -11.68
C LYS A 27 -4.73 -2.74 -11.78
N GLU A 28 -4.50 -3.26 -12.99
CA GLU A 28 -3.48 -4.26 -13.29
C GLU A 28 -2.07 -3.77 -12.92
N LEU A 29 -1.74 -2.51 -13.26
CA LEU A 29 -0.44 -1.92 -12.91
C LEU A 29 -0.26 -1.76 -11.39
N ALA A 30 -1.31 -1.33 -10.68
CA ALA A 30 -1.27 -1.21 -9.22
C ALA A 30 -1.13 -2.59 -8.55
N GLU A 31 -1.79 -3.61 -9.09
CA GLU A 31 -1.68 -4.99 -8.60
C GLU A 31 -0.28 -5.56 -8.81
N CYS A 32 0.32 -5.41 -10.00
CA CYS A 32 1.70 -5.79 -10.25
C CYS A 32 2.67 -5.09 -9.29
N PHE A 33 2.50 -3.78 -9.09
CA PHE A 33 3.32 -3.01 -8.14
C PHE A 33 3.13 -3.52 -6.70
N HIS A 34 1.90 -3.76 -6.27
CA HIS A 34 1.60 -4.24 -4.93
C HIS A 34 2.17 -5.65 -4.67
N ASN A 35 2.05 -6.55 -5.65
CA ASN A 35 2.61 -7.90 -5.57
C ASN A 35 4.13 -7.86 -5.49
N TRP A 36 4.78 -7.03 -6.31
CA TRP A 36 6.22 -6.81 -6.24
C TRP A 36 6.65 -6.19 -4.89
N ARG A 37 5.90 -5.21 -4.37
CA ARG A 37 6.20 -4.58 -3.06
C ARG A 37 6.20 -5.61 -1.92
N LYS A 38 5.26 -6.57 -1.95
CA LYS A 38 5.11 -7.64 -0.96
C LYS A 38 6.02 -8.85 -1.23
N SER A 39 6.72 -8.90 -2.36
CA SER A 39 7.57 -10.04 -2.70
C SER A 39 8.84 -10.07 -1.85
N VAL A 40 9.28 -11.28 -1.50
CA VAL A 40 10.50 -11.47 -0.70
C VAL A 40 11.71 -11.17 -1.57
N GLY A 41 12.46 -10.12 -1.21
CA GLY A 41 13.72 -9.75 -1.87
C GLY A 41 13.60 -8.77 -3.05
N ARG A 42 12.38 -8.35 -3.43
CA ARG A 42 12.08 -7.30 -4.43
C ARG A 42 13.00 -7.32 -5.65
N ASP A 43 12.75 -8.25 -6.57
CA ASP A 43 13.60 -8.44 -7.75
C ASP A 43 13.71 -7.14 -8.59
N PRO A 44 14.92 -6.62 -8.84
CA PRO A 44 15.12 -5.45 -9.69
C PRO A 44 14.67 -5.68 -11.14
N ILE A 45 14.68 -6.91 -11.65
CA ILE A 45 14.24 -7.21 -13.02
C ILE A 45 12.72 -7.08 -13.14
N GLU A 46 11.99 -7.60 -12.16
CA GLU A 46 10.52 -7.46 -12.09
C GLU A 46 10.11 -5.99 -11.96
N LYS A 47 10.84 -5.22 -11.12
CA LYS A 47 10.68 -3.77 -11.02
C LYS A 47 10.82 -3.07 -12.38
N ASP A 48 11.90 -3.36 -13.12
CA ASP A 48 12.14 -2.78 -14.43
C ASP A 48 11.01 -3.12 -15.41
N ASN A 49 10.53 -4.36 -15.40
CA ASN A 49 9.41 -4.78 -16.24
C ASN A 49 8.13 -3.99 -15.91
N ILE A 50 7.82 -3.80 -14.62
CA ILE A 50 6.68 -2.96 -14.18
C ILE A 50 6.84 -1.52 -14.68
N ILE A 51 8.06 -0.96 -14.64
CA ILE A 51 8.34 0.38 -15.18
C ILE A 51 8.10 0.44 -16.68
N PHE A 52 8.54 -0.57 -17.44
CA PHE A 52 8.35 -0.61 -18.89
C PHE A 52 6.87 -0.78 -19.26
N ASP A 53 6.19 -1.75 -18.66
CA ASP A 53 4.78 -2.05 -18.93
C ASP A 53 3.87 -0.89 -18.51
N GLY A 54 4.18 -0.29 -17.36
CA GLY A 54 3.52 0.90 -16.83
C GLY A 54 3.68 2.11 -17.73
N SER A 55 4.93 2.43 -18.13
CA SER A 55 5.23 3.53 -19.03
C SER A 55 4.58 3.33 -20.40
N ARG A 56 4.66 2.12 -20.98
CA ARG A 56 4.03 1.80 -22.29
C ARG A 56 2.54 2.10 -22.28
N SER A 57 1.86 1.78 -21.18
CA SER A 57 0.42 1.92 -21.01
C SER A 57 -0.07 3.35 -20.88
N GLN A 58 0.83 4.32 -20.67
CA GLN A 58 0.48 5.74 -20.61
C GLN A 58 0.24 6.35 -21.99
N ASN A 59 -0.71 7.29 -22.04
CA ASN A 59 -1.08 8.01 -23.26
C ASN A 59 -0.49 9.42 -23.24
N SER A 60 0.70 9.57 -23.81
CA SER A 60 1.36 10.87 -23.99
C SER A 60 0.62 11.77 -24.99
N VAL A 61 0.51 13.06 -24.69
CA VAL A 61 -0.04 14.08 -25.62
C VAL A 61 0.85 14.24 -26.86
N PHE A 62 2.16 14.04 -26.71
CA PHE A 62 3.16 14.11 -27.80
C PHE A 62 2.98 12.99 -28.83
N SER A 63 2.24 11.92 -28.50
CA SER A 63 1.85 10.89 -29.48
C SER A 63 1.07 11.44 -30.68
N LYS A 64 0.44 12.61 -30.57
CA LYS A 64 -0.17 13.31 -31.71
C LYS A 64 0.87 13.88 -32.67
N GLN A 65 1.99 14.41 -32.15
CA GLN A 65 3.08 14.93 -32.97
C GLN A 65 3.72 13.82 -33.81
N TRP A 66 3.78 12.60 -33.27
CA TRP A 66 4.26 11.42 -34.00
C TRP A 66 3.51 11.17 -35.31
N ARG A 67 2.18 11.33 -35.28
CA ARG A 67 1.34 11.18 -36.49
C ARG A 67 1.72 12.20 -37.56
N TRP A 68 2.02 13.43 -37.17
CA TRP A 68 2.45 14.47 -38.11
C TRP A 68 3.82 14.18 -38.73
N VAL A 69 4.77 13.67 -37.95
CA VAL A 69 6.09 13.25 -38.49
C VAL A 69 5.91 12.13 -39.52
N MET A 70 5.02 11.16 -39.26
CA MET A 70 4.71 10.11 -40.24
C MET A 70 4.05 10.64 -41.51
N VAL A 71 3.11 11.58 -41.39
CA VAL A 71 2.50 12.25 -42.55
C VAL A 71 3.54 13.01 -43.36
N GLN A 72 4.46 13.74 -42.70
CA GLN A 72 5.57 14.43 -43.36
C GLN A 72 6.50 13.45 -44.09
N ALA A 73 6.82 12.30 -43.49
CA ALA A 73 7.64 11.27 -44.14
C ALA A 73 6.98 10.69 -45.40
N VAL A 74 5.67 10.39 -45.34
CA VAL A 74 4.91 9.87 -46.50
C VAL A 74 4.80 10.92 -47.59
N LEU A 75 4.48 12.17 -47.24
CA LEU A 75 4.42 13.28 -48.20
C LEU A 75 5.78 13.49 -48.88
N TRP A 76 6.87 13.44 -48.11
CA TRP A 76 8.21 13.57 -48.66
C TRP A 76 8.56 12.42 -49.62
N LEU A 77 8.20 11.18 -49.29
CA LEU A 77 8.37 10.04 -50.19
C LEU A 77 7.63 10.22 -51.53
N ILE A 78 6.37 10.67 -51.47
CA ILE A 78 5.55 10.92 -52.68
C ILE A 78 6.18 12.03 -53.53
N ILE A 79 6.59 13.13 -52.90
CA ILE A 79 7.23 14.28 -53.56
C ILE A 79 8.57 13.87 -54.18
N SER A 80 9.39 13.12 -53.44
CA SER A 80 10.69 12.62 -53.90
C SER A 80 10.57 11.75 -55.15
N PHE A 81 9.61 10.83 -55.15
CA PHE A 81 9.36 9.94 -56.28
C PHE A 81 8.83 10.69 -57.51
N LYS A 82 7.91 11.65 -57.31
CA LYS A 82 7.27 12.39 -58.40
C LYS A 82 8.23 13.35 -59.12
N PHE A 83 9.11 14.03 -58.39
CA PHE A 83 9.93 15.12 -58.92
C PHE A 83 11.40 14.75 -59.17
N ARG A 84 11.83 13.51 -58.85
CA ARG A 84 13.20 13.02 -59.06
C ARG A 84 14.28 13.98 -58.57
N PHE A 85 14.16 14.45 -57.33
CA PHE A 85 15.14 15.35 -56.72
C PHE A 85 16.55 14.75 -56.69
N SER A 86 17.55 15.63 -56.64
CA SER A 86 18.96 15.24 -56.45
C SER A 86 19.12 14.37 -55.19
N PRO A 87 19.98 13.34 -55.23
CA PRO A 87 20.26 12.48 -54.08
C PRO A 87 20.64 13.25 -52.81
N VAL A 88 21.34 14.37 -52.94
CA VAL A 88 21.75 15.21 -51.79
C VAL A 88 20.54 15.82 -51.06
N ILE A 89 19.54 16.28 -51.82
CA ILE A 89 18.31 16.88 -51.26
C ILE A 89 17.48 15.81 -50.54
N ASN A 90 17.36 14.62 -51.16
CA ASN A 90 16.69 13.48 -50.54
C ASN A 90 17.37 13.03 -49.24
N LEU A 91 18.70 13.03 -49.20
CA LEU A 91 19.49 12.68 -48.03
C LEU A 91 19.35 13.70 -46.90
N MET A 92 19.38 15.00 -47.21
CA MET A 92 19.16 16.07 -46.21
C MET A 92 17.77 16.00 -45.57
N ALA A 93 16.73 15.81 -46.39
CA ALA A 93 15.37 15.67 -45.89
C ALA A 93 15.16 14.39 -45.09
N PHE A 94 15.77 13.28 -45.51
CA PHE A 94 15.78 12.04 -44.73
C PHE A 94 16.39 12.26 -43.34
N PHE A 95 17.57 12.89 -43.24
CA PHE A 95 18.19 13.20 -41.94
C PHE A 95 17.34 14.14 -41.09
N THR A 96 16.64 15.09 -41.69
CA THR A 96 15.75 16.02 -40.97
C THR A 96 14.55 15.27 -40.37
N ILE A 97 13.90 14.42 -41.15
CA ILE A 97 12.77 13.59 -40.70
C ILE A 97 13.24 12.59 -39.63
N LEU A 98 14.41 11.96 -39.84
CA LEU A 98 14.99 11.03 -38.88
C LEU A 98 15.30 11.70 -37.54
N ASN A 99 15.88 12.91 -37.56
CA ASN A 99 16.16 13.67 -36.35
C ASN A 99 14.85 14.05 -35.61
N GLN A 100 13.83 14.50 -36.34
CA GLN A 100 12.51 14.78 -35.76
C GLN A 100 11.87 13.53 -35.16
N PHE A 101 12.01 12.40 -35.82
CA PHE A 101 11.52 11.10 -35.37
C PHE A 101 12.19 10.65 -34.07
N ILE A 102 13.52 10.73 -33.99
CA ILE A 102 14.30 10.37 -32.79
C ILE A 102 13.91 11.28 -31.61
N ASN A 103 13.89 12.59 -31.81
CA ASN A 103 13.55 13.55 -30.75
C ASN A 103 12.12 13.33 -30.23
N ASN A 104 11.17 13.05 -31.12
CA ASN A 104 9.79 12.81 -30.72
C ASN A 104 9.63 11.49 -29.93
N ILE A 105 10.32 10.42 -30.33
CA ILE A 105 10.38 9.18 -29.55
C ILE A 105 10.92 9.44 -28.15
N LEU A 106 12.02 10.19 -28.03
CA LEU A 106 12.64 10.50 -26.74
C LEU A 106 11.70 11.29 -25.83
N ILE A 107 11.02 12.30 -26.37
CA ILE A 107 10.03 13.11 -25.64
C ILE A 107 8.86 12.24 -25.18
N ILE A 108 8.29 11.42 -26.06
CA ILE A 108 7.18 10.51 -25.71
C ILE A 108 7.60 9.52 -24.64
N SER A 109 8.80 8.95 -24.76
CA SER A 109 9.36 8.01 -23.79
C SER A 109 9.49 8.65 -22.41
N LYS A 110 10.07 9.85 -22.33
CA LYS A 110 10.23 10.61 -21.08
C LYS A 110 8.87 10.95 -20.47
N ASP A 111 7.94 11.49 -21.26
CA ASP A 111 6.60 11.89 -20.81
C ASP A 111 5.78 10.70 -20.30
N LYS A 112 5.78 9.57 -21.02
CA LYS A 112 5.13 8.34 -20.58
C LYS A 112 5.70 7.80 -19.27
N ARG A 113 7.03 7.81 -19.15
CA ARG A 113 7.71 7.38 -17.92
C ARG A 113 7.38 8.29 -16.75
N GLN A 114 7.33 9.60 -16.98
CA GLN A 114 6.93 10.59 -15.98
C GLN A 114 5.50 10.34 -15.51
N MET A 115 4.53 10.20 -16.43
CA MET A 115 3.14 9.92 -16.08
C MET A 115 2.99 8.65 -15.24
N PHE A 116 3.74 7.58 -15.59
CA PHE A 116 3.71 6.35 -14.82
C PHE A 116 4.36 6.50 -13.44
N ASN A 117 5.49 7.20 -13.35
CA ASN A 117 6.13 7.50 -12.07
C ASN A 117 5.18 8.28 -11.15
N THR A 118 4.45 9.28 -11.65
CA THR A 118 3.43 9.99 -10.86
C THR A 118 2.37 9.03 -10.33
N ILE A 119 1.91 8.06 -11.13
CA ILE A 119 0.95 7.05 -10.67
C ILE A 119 1.55 6.24 -9.53
N ILE A 120 2.75 5.68 -9.70
CA ILE A 120 3.35 4.84 -8.64
C ILE A 120 3.73 5.65 -7.40
N THR A 121 4.20 6.88 -7.52
CA THR A 121 4.42 7.76 -6.37
C THR A 121 3.11 7.97 -5.60
N GLN A 122 1.98 8.15 -6.29
CA GLN A 122 0.67 8.22 -5.65
C GLN A 122 0.30 6.90 -4.96
N GLU A 123 0.57 5.75 -5.58
CA GLU A 123 0.37 4.43 -4.95
C GLU A 123 1.28 4.24 -3.73
N ILE A 124 2.53 4.70 -3.76
CA ILE A 124 3.42 4.65 -2.60
C ILE A 124 2.91 5.57 -1.49
N LEU A 125 2.48 6.79 -1.81
CA LEU A 125 1.97 7.72 -0.81
C LEU A 125 0.64 7.27 -0.20
N SER A 126 -0.25 6.64 -0.98
CA SER A 126 -1.50 6.08 -0.44
C SER A 126 -1.23 5.01 0.63
N THR A 127 -0.07 4.36 0.57
CA THR A 127 0.36 3.37 1.56
C THR A 127 0.76 3.95 2.91
N LYS A 128 0.88 5.29 3.03
CA LYS A 128 1.01 5.99 4.32
C LYS A 128 -0.29 6.00 5.12
N SER A 129 -1.44 5.72 4.48
CA SER A 129 -2.72 5.77 5.17
C SER A 129 -2.78 4.75 6.31
N PHE A 130 -3.17 5.23 7.49
CA PHE A 130 -3.37 4.39 8.68
C PHE A 130 -4.36 3.25 8.42
N SER A 131 -5.44 3.53 7.70
CA SER A 131 -6.47 2.54 7.38
C SER A 131 -5.92 1.39 6.52
N LEU A 132 -5.05 1.68 5.55
CA LEU A 132 -4.41 0.64 4.75
C LEU A 132 -3.45 -0.21 5.61
N LEU A 133 -2.68 0.44 6.50
CA LEU A 133 -1.80 -0.26 7.44
C LEU A 133 -2.62 -1.21 8.34
N LEU A 134 -3.68 -0.69 8.96
CA LEU A 134 -4.57 -1.47 9.81
C LEU A 134 -5.18 -2.65 9.04
N TRP A 135 -5.66 -2.40 7.82
CA TRP A 135 -6.22 -3.46 7.00
C TRP A 135 -5.19 -4.56 6.67
N GLU A 136 -4.03 -4.18 6.14
CA GLU A 136 -2.99 -5.15 5.75
C GLU A 136 -2.48 -5.97 6.94
N THR A 137 -2.39 -5.37 8.13
CA THR A 137 -1.97 -6.08 9.34
C THR A 137 -3.01 -7.09 9.82
N LEU A 138 -4.30 -6.86 9.57
CA LEU A 138 -5.39 -7.73 10.04
C LEU A 138 -5.78 -8.81 9.02
N ASP A 139 -5.57 -8.58 7.74
CA ASP A 139 -5.93 -9.49 6.64
C ASP A 139 -5.14 -10.81 6.71
N GLY A 140 -3.92 -10.79 7.25
CA GLY A 140 -3.06 -11.97 7.39
C GLY A 140 -3.23 -12.80 8.67
N LEU A 141 -4.04 -12.34 9.65
CA LEU A 141 -4.09 -12.93 10.99
C LEU A 141 -5.18 -13.99 11.19
N ASP A 142 -6.28 -13.90 10.44
CA ASP A 142 -7.39 -14.85 10.55
C ASP A 142 -7.72 -15.43 9.17
N SER A 143 -7.22 -16.63 8.86
CA SER A 143 -7.78 -17.43 7.77
C SER A 143 -9.20 -17.88 8.15
N GLU A 144 -10.11 -17.92 7.17
CA GLU A 144 -11.59 -17.95 7.25
C GLU A 144 -12.30 -19.01 8.13
N ASN A 145 -11.61 -19.77 8.99
CA ASN A 145 -12.22 -20.82 9.84
C ASN A 145 -11.77 -20.75 11.30
N ASN A 146 -11.68 -19.56 11.89
CA ASN A 146 -11.37 -19.44 13.31
C ASN A 146 -12.66 -19.34 14.13
N ASP A 147 -13.15 -20.49 14.59
CA ASP A 147 -13.96 -20.54 15.81
C ASP A 147 -13.20 -19.78 16.90
N SER A 148 -13.88 -18.85 17.56
CA SER A 148 -13.34 -18.17 18.74
C SER A 148 -12.86 -19.22 19.74
N VAL A 149 -11.66 -19.07 20.29
CA VAL A 149 -11.22 -19.89 21.42
C VAL A 149 -12.33 -19.84 22.47
N ASN A 150 -12.90 -21.00 22.82
CA ASN A 150 -13.94 -21.06 23.85
C ASN A 150 -13.28 -20.67 25.18
N ILE A 151 -13.54 -19.45 25.63
CA ILE A 151 -13.15 -18.95 26.94
C ILE A 151 -14.33 -19.23 27.87
N ASP A 152 -14.05 -19.83 29.02
CA ASP A 152 -15.07 -19.98 30.06
C ASP A 152 -15.49 -18.60 30.59
N LYS A 153 -16.79 -18.39 30.74
CA LYS A 153 -17.32 -17.14 31.29
C LYS A 153 -16.81 -16.96 32.72
N MET A 154 -15.99 -15.93 32.94
CA MET A 154 -15.36 -15.67 34.24
C MET A 154 -16.11 -14.63 35.05
N ASP A 155 -16.75 -13.64 34.39
CA ASP A 155 -17.41 -12.51 35.07
C ASP A 155 -16.52 -11.92 36.18
N TYR A 156 -15.25 -11.64 35.87
CA TYR A 156 -14.21 -11.37 36.86
C TYR A 156 -14.46 -10.08 37.67
N ALA A 157 -15.08 -9.06 37.06
CA ALA A 157 -15.36 -7.79 37.71
C ALA A 157 -16.57 -7.09 37.07
N PRO A 158 -17.79 -7.62 37.21
CA PRO A 158 -18.98 -7.10 36.52
C PRO A 158 -19.41 -5.72 37.02
N ASP A 159 -19.12 -5.40 38.29
CA ASP A 159 -19.62 -4.20 38.97
C ASP A 159 -18.72 -2.96 38.79
N CYS A 160 -17.55 -3.09 38.17
CA CYS A 160 -16.62 -1.97 37.94
C CYS A 160 -16.94 -1.21 36.65
N GLU A 161 -16.66 0.09 36.56
CA GLU A 161 -16.78 0.81 35.29
C GLU A 161 -15.67 0.38 34.31
N TRP A 162 -15.91 0.46 32.99
CA TRP A 162 -14.90 0.10 31.99
C TRP A 162 -13.61 0.91 32.14
N THR A 163 -13.72 2.17 32.55
CA THR A 163 -12.61 3.11 32.75
C THR A 163 -11.71 2.73 33.92
N ASP A 164 -12.21 1.94 34.87
CA ASP A 164 -11.45 1.48 36.04
C ASP A 164 -10.61 0.23 35.71
N ILE A 165 -10.88 -0.41 34.59
CA ILE A 165 -10.15 -1.58 34.10
C ILE A 165 -8.99 -1.10 33.24
N SER A 166 -7.79 -1.58 33.58
CA SER A 166 -6.59 -1.37 32.79
C SER A 166 -5.97 -2.70 32.36
N LEU A 167 -5.69 -2.81 31.06
CA LEU A 167 -5.00 -3.95 30.45
C LEU A 167 -3.57 -3.54 30.12
N LYS A 168 -2.62 -4.05 30.89
CA LYS A 168 -1.20 -3.79 30.65
C LYS A 168 -0.58 -4.93 29.87
N LEU A 169 -0.09 -4.63 28.67
CA LEU A 169 0.64 -5.57 27.82
C LEU A 169 2.13 -5.46 28.15
N VAL A 170 2.71 -6.53 28.68
CA VAL A 170 4.08 -6.60 29.18
C VAL A 170 4.94 -7.46 28.27
N HIS A 171 6.17 -7.02 28.02
CA HIS A 171 7.11 -7.75 27.19
C HIS A 171 7.31 -9.20 27.67
N ASN A 172 7.08 -10.15 26.77
CA ASN A 172 7.43 -11.54 26.99
C ASN A 172 8.86 -11.78 26.49
N LYS A 173 9.71 -12.36 27.36
CA LYS A 173 11.14 -12.59 27.06
C LYS A 173 11.35 -13.60 25.93
N PHE A 174 10.40 -14.51 25.73
CA PHE A 174 10.54 -15.63 24.80
C PHE A 174 9.85 -15.40 23.45
N ASP A 175 8.85 -14.51 23.42
CA ASP A 175 8.08 -14.21 22.21
C ASP A 175 7.70 -12.73 22.15
N LYS A 176 8.22 -12.01 21.15
CA LYS A 176 7.91 -10.59 20.97
C LYS A 176 6.49 -10.35 20.44
N SER A 177 5.89 -11.33 19.78
CA SER A 177 4.55 -11.21 19.20
C SER A 177 3.45 -11.37 20.26
N LEU A 178 3.71 -12.14 21.31
CA LEU A 178 2.76 -12.45 22.38
C LEU A 178 3.17 -11.82 23.72
N PRO A 179 2.77 -10.57 24.01
CA PRO A 179 2.97 -9.97 25.33
C PRO A 179 2.23 -10.75 26.42
N LEU A 180 2.77 -10.75 27.64
CA LEU A 180 2.02 -11.17 28.82
C LEU A 180 1.00 -10.08 29.18
N ILE A 181 -0.12 -10.47 29.77
CA ILE A 181 -1.21 -9.54 30.12
C ILE A 181 -1.30 -9.47 31.63
N GLN A 182 -1.38 -8.24 32.13
CA GLN A 182 -1.72 -7.92 33.51
C GLN A 182 -2.98 -7.07 33.52
N ILE A 183 -3.95 -7.45 34.33
CA ILE A 183 -5.17 -6.69 34.55
C ILE A 183 -4.97 -5.88 35.82
N ASN A 184 -5.22 -4.58 35.79
CA ASN A 184 -5.38 -3.80 37.02
C ASN A 184 -6.76 -3.20 37.09
N ILE A 185 -7.40 -3.33 38.25
CA ILE A 185 -8.72 -2.78 38.54
C ILE A 185 -8.55 -1.85 39.74
N GLY A 186 -8.66 -0.56 39.51
CA GLY A 186 -8.36 0.45 40.53
C GLY A 186 -6.92 0.32 41.05
N HIS A 187 -6.76 -0.13 42.30
CA HIS A 187 -5.46 -0.32 42.96
C HIS A 187 -4.97 -1.77 43.00
N GLU A 188 -5.78 -2.73 42.54
CA GLU A 188 -5.44 -4.14 42.53
C GLU A 188 -4.86 -4.56 41.19
N SER A 189 -3.76 -5.31 41.22
CA SER A 189 -3.08 -5.83 40.04
C SER A 189 -3.09 -7.35 40.05
N SER A 190 -3.51 -7.96 38.94
CA SER A 190 -3.44 -9.40 38.74
C SER A 190 -2.00 -9.87 38.55
N GLU A 191 -1.80 -11.18 38.66
CA GLU A 191 -0.59 -11.83 38.15
C GLU A 191 -0.51 -11.70 36.62
N LEU A 192 0.69 -11.87 36.07
CA LEU A 192 0.94 -11.89 34.64
C LEU A 192 0.47 -13.23 34.06
N PHE A 193 -0.43 -13.19 33.07
CA PHE A 193 -0.91 -14.40 32.42
C PHE A 193 -0.76 -14.35 30.89
N HIS A 194 -0.86 -15.53 30.29
CA HIS A 194 -0.71 -15.72 28.85
C HIS A 194 -1.95 -15.22 28.08
N PRO A 195 -1.82 -14.57 26.91
CA PRO A 195 -2.96 -14.06 26.12
C PRO A 195 -4.05 -15.07 25.76
N SER A 196 -3.71 -16.36 25.77
CA SER A 196 -4.68 -17.44 25.54
C SER A 196 -5.82 -17.46 26.57
N LEU A 197 -5.58 -16.97 27.78
CA LEU A 197 -6.59 -16.92 28.84
C LEU A 197 -7.74 -15.96 28.48
N LEU A 198 -7.42 -14.92 27.69
CA LEU A 198 -8.41 -14.00 27.09
C LEU A 198 -8.76 -14.38 25.65
N GLY A 199 -8.40 -15.56 25.15
CA GLY A 199 -8.62 -15.95 23.75
C GLY A 199 -8.04 -14.95 22.73
N LEU A 200 -6.95 -14.28 23.08
CA LEU A 200 -6.24 -13.31 22.24
C LEU A 200 -5.15 -13.98 21.37
N VAL A 201 -5.26 -15.30 21.20
CA VAL A 201 -4.36 -16.12 20.37
C VAL A 201 -5.15 -16.80 19.25
N ASN A 202 -4.45 -17.23 18.22
CA ASN A 202 -5.06 -17.99 17.14
C ASN A 202 -5.52 -19.36 17.66
N SER A 203 -6.73 -19.78 17.30
CA SER A 203 -7.30 -21.07 17.74
C SER A 203 -6.53 -22.27 17.17
N SER A 204 -5.92 -22.10 15.99
CA SER A 204 -5.08 -23.13 15.35
C SER A 204 -3.67 -23.23 15.92
N ASP A 205 -3.12 -22.13 16.45
CA ASP A 205 -1.76 -22.06 17.00
C ASP A 205 -1.70 -21.02 18.13
N ILE A 206 -1.61 -21.51 19.37
CA ILE A 206 -1.56 -20.70 20.60
C ILE A 206 -0.32 -19.81 20.64
N LYS A 207 0.71 -20.09 19.81
CA LYS A 207 1.92 -19.26 19.69
C LYS A 207 1.76 -18.08 18.73
N LYS A 208 0.59 -17.92 18.10
CA LYS A 208 0.32 -16.79 17.19
C LYS A 208 -0.75 -15.89 17.77
N GLN A 209 -0.56 -14.59 17.60
CA GLN A 209 -1.60 -13.59 17.90
C GLN A 209 -2.76 -13.70 16.90
N ASN A 210 -3.97 -13.36 17.35
CA ASN A 210 -5.13 -13.19 16.47
C ASN A 210 -5.40 -11.70 16.19
N SER A 211 -6.43 -11.41 15.37
CA SER A 211 -6.84 -10.01 15.11
C SER A 211 -7.26 -9.26 16.37
N SER A 212 -7.87 -9.93 17.34
CA SER A 212 -8.33 -9.28 18.59
C SER A 212 -7.16 -8.73 19.40
N LEU A 213 -6.05 -9.48 19.53
CA LEU A 213 -4.84 -8.97 20.20
C LEU A 213 -4.23 -7.81 19.42
N MET A 214 -4.24 -7.87 18.10
CA MET A 214 -3.70 -6.81 17.25
C MET A 214 -4.51 -5.52 17.40
N ILE A 215 -5.84 -5.60 17.42
CA ILE A 215 -6.74 -4.46 17.69
C ILE A 215 -6.57 -3.96 19.13
N LEU A 216 -6.37 -4.84 20.11
CA LEU A 216 -6.12 -4.43 21.49
C LEU A 216 -4.83 -3.61 21.60
N LYS A 217 -3.74 -4.09 21.01
CA LYS A 217 -2.48 -3.35 20.93
C LYS A 217 -2.67 -1.99 20.23
N LEU A 218 -3.57 -1.93 19.24
CA LEU A 218 -3.83 -0.70 18.48
C LEU A 218 -4.43 0.36 19.38
N PHE A 219 -5.44 -0.01 20.17
CA PHE A 219 -6.03 0.88 21.15
C PHE A 219 -5.06 1.31 22.25
N GLY A 220 -4.05 0.47 22.56
CA GLY A 220 -2.96 0.85 23.46
C GLY A 220 -2.05 1.97 22.92
N ARG A 221 -2.04 2.17 21.59
CA ARG A 221 -1.28 3.24 20.93
C ARG A 221 -2.17 4.45 20.58
N HIS A 222 -3.30 4.16 19.95
CA HIS A 222 -4.29 5.11 19.49
C HIS A 222 -5.58 4.85 20.26
N ASN A 223 -5.80 5.57 21.37
CA ASN A 223 -7.00 5.41 22.21
C ASN A 223 -8.30 5.44 21.39
N ASN A 224 -8.30 6.18 20.29
CA ASN A 224 -9.32 6.14 19.27
C ASN A 224 -8.72 6.15 17.86
N PHE A 225 -9.47 5.65 16.89
CA PHE A 225 -9.07 5.70 15.48
C PHE A 225 -10.27 5.72 14.53
N ILE A 226 -10.04 6.23 13.32
CA ILE A 226 -11.00 6.21 12.21
C ILE A 226 -10.50 5.25 11.15
N PHE A 227 -11.40 4.42 10.63
CA PHE A 227 -11.11 3.51 9.52
C PHE A 227 -11.84 3.95 8.25
N ASP A 228 -11.06 4.47 7.30
CA ASP A 228 -11.48 4.92 5.98
C ASP A 228 -11.17 3.85 4.93
N GLY A 229 -12.12 2.93 4.76
CA GLY A 229 -12.08 1.89 3.72
C GLY A 229 -13.41 1.73 3.00
N HIS A 230 -13.45 0.82 2.03
CA HIS A 230 -14.69 0.46 1.32
C HIS A 230 -15.67 -0.28 2.26
N ASN A 231 -16.95 -0.33 1.88
CA ASN A 231 -18.00 -0.93 2.72
C ASN A 231 -17.72 -2.39 3.12
N SER A 232 -17.08 -3.18 2.25
CA SER A 232 -16.66 -4.56 2.56
C SER A 232 -15.58 -4.59 3.64
N GLN A 233 -14.55 -3.77 3.51
CA GLN A 233 -13.47 -3.64 4.48
C GLN A 233 -13.98 -3.12 5.82
N LYS A 234 -14.83 -2.08 5.81
CA LYS A 234 -15.48 -1.53 7.01
C LYS A 234 -16.24 -2.62 7.78
N LYS A 235 -17.07 -3.41 7.08
CA LYS A 235 -17.79 -4.54 7.68
C LYS A 235 -16.86 -5.62 8.26
N SER A 236 -15.73 -5.88 7.61
CA SER A 236 -14.75 -6.86 8.10
C SER A 236 -14.03 -6.36 9.37
N ILE A 237 -13.61 -5.10 9.40
CA ILE A 237 -13.05 -4.46 10.60
C ILE A 237 -14.05 -4.45 11.74
N GLU A 238 -15.29 -4.04 11.47
CA GLU A 238 -16.38 -4.04 12.45
C GLU A 238 -16.58 -5.43 13.08
N LYS A 239 -16.60 -6.50 12.28
CA LYS A 239 -16.68 -7.88 12.79
C LYS A 239 -15.51 -8.25 13.71
N LYS A 240 -14.28 -7.86 13.34
CA LYS A 240 -13.09 -8.13 14.17
C LYS A 240 -13.12 -7.34 15.49
N ILE A 241 -13.63 -6.11 15.48
CA ILE A 241 -13.85 -5.31 16.69
C ILE A 241 -14.95 -5.93 17.56
N GLN A 242 -16.07 -6.35 16.97
CA GLN A 242 -17.15 -7.04 17.69
C GLN A 242 -16.68 -8.35 18.33
N ALA A 243 -15.77 -9.08 17.68
CA ALA A 243 -15.14 -10.27 18.27
C ALA A 243 -14.32 -9.92 19.52
N LEU A 244 -13.52 -8.85 19.46
CA LEU A 244 -12.78 -8.35 20.63
C LEU A 244 -13.73 -7.90 21.75
N VAL A 245 -14.79 -7.16 21.42
CA VAL A 245 -15.82 -6.71 22.38
C VAL A 245 -16.45 -7.91 23.09
N LYS A 246 -16.85 -8.94 22.35
CA LYS A 246 -17.43 -10.16 22.92
C LYS A 246 -16.47 -10.85 23.88
N THR A 247 -15.19 -10.95 23.50
CA THR A 247 -14.14 -11.53 24.34
C THR A 247 -13.96 -10.77 25.66
N ILE A 248 -13.94 -9.44 25.59
CA ILE A 248 -13.85 -8.59 26.78
C ILE A 248 -15.07 -8.77 27.69
N ILE A 249 -16.27 -8.78 27.12
CA ILE A 249 -17.53 -8.98 27.87
C ILE A 249 -17.58 -10.37 28.53
N ILE A 250 -17.15 -11.44 27.85
CA ILE A 250 -17.10 -12.80 28.42
C ILE A 250 -16.22 -12.85 29.67
N TYR A 251 -15.12 -12.10 29.66
CA TYR A 251 -14.15 -12.12 30.75
C TYR A 251 -14.52 -11.18 31.91
N PHE A 252 -14.90 -9.94 31.61
CA PHE A 252 -15.15 -8.89 32.60
C PHE A 252 -16.61 -8.71 33.00
N GLY A 253 -17.53 -9.42 32.34
CA GLY A 253 -18.97 -9.27 32.55
C GLY A 253 -19.60 -8.22 31.63
N ASP A 254 -20.91 -8.38 31.44
CA ASP A 254 -21.74 -7.52 30.59
C ASP A 254 -22.20 -6.25 31.33
N ARG A 255 -22.38 -5.15 30.60
CA ARG A 255 -22.72 -3.82 31.12
C ARG A 255 -23.64 -3.07 30.15
N ASP A 256 -24.25 -2.00 30.63
CA ASP A 256 -25.16 -1.16 29.83
C ASP A 256 -24.50 -0.56 28.58
N ILE A 257 -23.21 -0.25 28.66
CA ILE A 257 -22.41 0.28 27.55
C ILE A 257 -21.35 -0.77 27.18
N SER A 258 -21.12 -0.97 25.87
CA SER A 258 -20.04 -1.85 25.40
C SER A 258 -18.65 -1.26 25.66
N PRO A 259 -17.60 -2.08 25.87
CA PRO A 259 -16.24 -1.59 26.17
C PRO A 259 -15.59 -0.81 25.01
N ILE A 260 -16.04 -1.05 23.78
CA ILE A 260 -15.60 -0.33 22.58
C ILE A 260 -16.86 0.05 21.80
N VAL A 261 -16.98 1.33 21.44
CA VAL A 261 -18.16 1.88 20.74
C VAL A 261 -17.71 2.73 19.56
N GLN A 262 -18.48 2.70 18.48
CA GLN A 262 -18.29 3.64 17.38
C GLN A 262 -19.06 4.93 17.65
N ASN A 263 -18.36 6.06 17.59
CA ASN A 263 -18.96 7.37 17.69
C ASN A 263 -19.76 7.71 16.43
N GLU A 264 -21.05 8.01 16.59
CA GLU A 264 -21.97 8.28 15.47
C GLU A 264 -21.62 9.57 14.69
N ILE A 265 -20.96 10.53 15.34
CA ILE A 265 -20.66 11.84 14.76
C ILE A 265 -19.32 11.80 14.01
N THR A 266 -18.28 11.26 14.63
CA THR A 266 -16.92 11.23 14.07
C THR A 266 -16.63 9.97 13.28
N GLY A 267 -17.42 8.90 13.47
CA GLY A 267 -17.14 7.58 12.93
C GLY A 267 -15.94 6.87 13.58
N SER A 268 -15.34 7.46 14.63
CA SER A 268 -14.20 6.89 15.33
C SER A 268 -14.61 5.74 16.23
N TRP A 269 -13.75 4.74 16.34
CA TRP A 269 -13.86 3.72 17.38
C TRP A 269 -13.17 4.21 18.64
N ASP A 270 -13.92 4.24 19.74
CA ASP A 270 -13.44 4.70 21.05
C ASP A 270 -13.43 3.49 22.01
N CYS A 271 -12.32 3.29 22.72
CA CYS A 271 -12.17 2.24 23.73
C CYS A 271 -12.24 2.85 25.13
N PHE A 272 -13.13 2.32 25.98
CA PHE A 272 -13.32 2.79 27.35
C PHE A 272 -12.39 2.12 28.36
N ILE A 273 -11.82 0.96 27.99
CA ILE A 273 -10.81 0.28 28.81
C ILE A 273 -9.45 0.93 28.57
N ASN A 274 -8.70 1.16 29.64
CA ASN A 274 -7.36 1.72 29.52
C ASN A 274 -6.37 0.62 29.08
N ILE A 275 -5.78 0.74 27.90
CA ILE A 275 -4.82 -0.23 27.40
C ILE A 275 -3.42 0.38 27.44
N ILE A 276 -2.53 -0.25 28.20
CA ILE A 276 -1.15 0.21 28.38
C ILE A 276 -0.24 -0.80 27.66
N ASP A 277 0.14 -0.51 26.41
CA ASP A 277 1.10 -1.34 25.68
C ASP A 277 2.54 -0.92 25.99
N THR A 278 3.27 -1.74 26.75
CA THR A 278 4.70 -1.52 27.02
C THR A 278 5.62 -2.19 25.99
N THR A 279 5.05 -2.89 25.01
CA THR A 279 5.82 -3.54 23.95
C THR A 279 6.12 -2.63 22.76
N ASP A 280 5.43 -1.50 22.66
CA ASP A 280 5.51 -0.56 21.53
C ASP A 280 5.34 -1.26 20.17
N SER A 281 4.57 -2.35 20.15
CA SER A 281 4.47 -3.23 18.99
C SER A 281 3.89 -2.52 17.76
N TRP A 282 2.83 -1.72 17.95
CA TRP A 282 2.28 -0.90 16.86
C TRP A 282 3.19 0.23 16.41
N TYR A 283 3.89 0.87 17.34
CA TYR A 283 4.84 1.91 16.98
C TYR A 283 5.97 1.36 16.10
N GLN A 284 6.43 0.12 16.37
CA GLN A 284 7.40 -0.55 15.51
C GLN A 284 6.83 -0.82 14.12
N ILE A 285 5.58 -1.29 14.02
CA ILE A 285 4.90 -1.52 12.74
C ILE A 285 4.77 -0.22 11.92
N GLU A 286 4.37 0.88 12.56
CA GLU A 286 4.29 2.21 11.92
C GLU A 286 5.67 2.66 11.43
N LYS A 287 6.70 2.51 12.27
CA LYS A 287 8.06 2.90 11.92
C LYS A 287 8.63 2.07 10.77
N GLU A 288 8.41 0.76 10.78
CA GLU A 288 8.82 -0.14 9.69
C GLU A 288 8.11 0.23 8.39
N ARG A 289 6.81 0.56 8.46
CA ARG A 289 6.04 1.05 7.32
C ARG A 289 6.59 2.37 6.79
N ASP A 290 6.90 3.34 7.65
CA ASP A 290 7.46 4.63 7.23
C ASP A 290 8.84 4.46 6.58
N GLN A 291 9.68 3.57 7.13
CA GLN A 291 10.96 3.24 6.54
C GLN A 291 10.81 2.58 5.16
N ASP A 292 9.89 1.62 5.03
CA ASP A 292 9.57 0.98 3.75
C ASP A 292 9.14 2.00 2.70
N ILE A 293 8.23 2.90 3.05
CA ILE A 293 7.73 3.94 2.15
C ILE A 293 8.86 4.87 1.72
N ASN A 294 9.71 5.32 2.65
CA ASN A 294 10.84 6.17 2.32
C ASN A 294 11.83 5.46 1.39
N ASN A 295 12.11 4.18 1.62
CA ASN A 295 12.95 3.37 0.73
C ASN A 295 12.32 3.23 -0.66
N LEU A 296 11.02 2.94 -0.75
CA LEU A 296 10.29 2.85 -2.02
C LEU A 296 10.32 4.18 -2.78
N LEU A 297 10.15 5.32 -2.11
CA LEU A 297 10.25 6.63 -2.74
C LEU A 297 11.66 6.91 -3.27
N LEU A 298 12.70 6.56 -2.50
CA LEU A 298 14.10 6.70 -2.93
C LEU A 298 14.43 5.77 -4.11
N GLU A 299 13.97 4.53 -4.07
CA GLU A 299 14.24 3.53 -5.08
C GLU A 299 13.46 3.77 -6.37
N TRP A 300 12.22 4.24 -6.29
CA TRP A 300 11.34 4.42 -7.44
C TRP A 300 11.57 5.75 -8.17
N VAL A 301 12.08 6.77 -7.47
CA VAL A 301 12.38 8.07 -8.06
C VAL A 301 13.86 8.16 -8.47
N PRO A 302 14.14 7.91 -9.76
CA PRO A 302 15.09 8.79 -10.45
C PRO A 302 14.59 9.22 -11.83
N LEU A 303 14.45 10.53 -12.01
CA LEU A 303 14.96 11.34 -13.14
C LEU A 303 14.77 12.85 -12.82
N GLU A 304 15.78 13.39 -12.15
CA GLU A 304 16.30 14.77 -12.05
C GLU A 304 15.46 16.04 -11.78
N ASP A 305 14.13 16.19 -11.97
CA ASP A 305 13.54 17.57 -11.86
C ASP A 305 12.05 17.68 -11.38
N GLU A 306 11.60 16.96 -10.34
CA GLU A 306 10.14 16.91 -10.05
C GLU A 306 9.69 17.08 -8.58
N LEU A 307 10.42 17.85 -7.77
CA LEU A 307 9.93 18.23 -6.42
C LEU A 307 8.87 19.36 -6.44
N GLU A 308 8.64 20.04 -7.57
CA GLU A 308 7.78 21.24 -7.61
C GLU A 308 6.39 21.05 -8.26
N ARG A 309 6.01 19.84 -8.70
CA ARG A 309 4.77 19.61 -9.49
C ARG A 309 3.77 18.60 -8.92
N VAL A 310 3.83 18.29 -7.63
CA VAL A 310 2.77 17.50 -7.00
C VAL A 310 1.66 18.46 -6.50
N ASP A 311 0.59 18.57 -7.29
CA ASP A 311 -0.63 19.26 -6.89
C ASP A 311 -1.41 18.40 -5.88
N GLN A 312 -1.24 18.72 -4.59
CA GLN A 312 -1.87 18.05 -3.45
C GLN A 312 -3.41 18.00 -3.54
N ALA A 313 -4.05 18.91 -4.31
CA ALA A 313 -5.50 18.96 -4.44
C ALA A 313 -6.08 17.80 -5.29
N ALA A 314 -5.29 17.25 -6.23
CA ALA A 314 -5.71 16.13 -7.08
C ALA A 314 -5.63 14.75 -6.38
N GLU A 315 -5.00 14.69 -5.20
CA GLU A 315 -4.76 13.47 -4.41
C GLU A 315 -6.04 12.94 -3.72
N SER A 316 -7.00 13.80 -3.41
CA SER A 316 -8.23 13.42 -2.70
C SER A 316 -9.26 12.64 -3.53
N TYR A 317 -9.25 12.79 -4.87
CA TYR A 317 -10.34 12.29 -5.73
C TYR A 317 -10.12 10.89 -6.32
N LYS A 318 -8.92 10.29 -6.18
CA LYS A 318 -8.51 9.07 -6.91
C LYS A 318 -8.62 7.76 -6.12
N MET A 319 -9.01 7.77 -4.84
CA MET A 319 -9.27 6.55 -4.06
C MET A 319 -10.56 5.80 -4.47
N LYS A 320 -11.27 6.24 -5.51
CA LYS A 320 -12.49 5.59 -6.04
C LYS A 320 -12.27 4.27 -6.79
N GLY A 321 -11.03 3.82 -7.00
CA GLY A 321 -10.69 2.72 -7.92
C GLY A 321 -10.35 1.36 -7.31
N TYR A 322 -10.26 1.23 -5.97
CA TYR A 322 -9.94 -0.05 -5.33
C TYR A 322 -11.21 -0.87 -5.08
N GLU A 323 -11.93 -1.21 -6.15
CA GLU A 323 -12.83 -2.36 -6.10
C GLU A 323 -11.96 -3.61 -5.92
N TRP A 324 -11.95 -4.14 -4.70
CA TRP A 324 -11.47 -5.48 -4.37
C TRP A 324 -12.59 -6.47 -4.64
#